data_AF-A0A1F7ULH3-F1
#
_entry.id   AF-A0A1F7ULH3-F1
#
_cell.length_a   1.000
_cell.length_b   1.000
_cell.length_c   1.000
_cell.angle_alpha   90.00
_cell.angle_beta   90.00
_cell.angle_gamma   90.00
#
_symmetry.space_group_name_H-M   'P 1'
#
loop_
_entity.id
_entity.type
_entity.pdbx_description
1 polymer ?
#
loop_
_entity_poly.entity_id
_entity_poly.type
_entity_poly.pdbx_seq_one_letter_code
_entity_poly.pdbx_strand_id
1 'polypeptide(L)'
;MENIAIITYNCISRTTSFPSGWHERNGRKALLLQNTKGEGSWQDGQIDADRRREQVRTLWDELRAELPKLDHVVVYVGANGSQSAIALAAQLSPAKVTFVGCDCGLLEKEVLVRAAGMGDARRLLCECGGHVTLERMFHRFLESGELISDDPS
;
A
#
# COMPACT_ATOMS: atom_id res chain seq x y z
N MET A 1 13.61 7.67 8.70
CA MET A 1 13.22 6.68 7.67
C MET A 1 13.92 7.08 6.39
N GLU A 2 14.69 6.16 5.85
CA GLU A 2 15.48 6.31 4.63
C GLU A 2 14.89 5.47 3.50
N ASN A 3 14.34 4.29 3.81
CA ASN A 3 13.81 3.35 2.82
C ASN A 3 12.39 2.90 3.20
N ILE A 4 11.42 3.12 2.32
CA ILE A 4 10.05 2.63 2.50
C ILE A 4 9.59 1.80 1.31
N ALA A 5 8.52 1.04 1.51
CA ALA A 5 7.72 0.51 0.41
C ALA A 5 6.29 1.05 0.47
N ILE A 6 5.70 1.29 -0.70
CA ILE A 6 4.27 1.54 -0.87
C ILE A 6 3.72 0.44 -1.77
N ILE A 7 2.86 -0.41 -1.21
CA ILE A 7 2.11 -1.44 -1.94
C ILE A 7 0.68 -0.96 -2.16
N THR A 8 0.22 -1.05 -3.40
CA THR A 8 -1.16 -0.74 -3.76
C THR A 8 -1.66 -1.56 -4.94
N TYR A 9 -2.93 -1.94 -4.92
CA TYR A 9 -3.59 -2.61 -6.04
C TYR A 9 -4.17 -1.62 -7.06
N ASN A 10 -4.01 -0.32 -6.80
CA ASN A 10 -4.38 0.78 -7.69
C ASN A 10 -3.12 1.53 -8.13
N CYS A 11 -3.18 2.32 -9.20
CA CYS A 11 -2.12 3.28 -9.50
C CYS A 11 -2.09 4.37 -8.42
N ILE A 12 -0.92 4.83 -8.00
CA ILE A 12 -0.85 5.93 -7.01
C ILE A 12 -1.27 7.27 -7.60
N SER A 13 -1.41 7.42 -8.92
CA SER A 13 -1.89 8.66 -9.53
C SER A 13 -2.83 8.36 -10.69
N ARG A 14 -3.79 9.26 -10.92
CA ARG A 14 -4.72 9.19 -12.06
C ARG A 14 -4.20 9.95 -13.28
N THR A 15 -3.25 10.87 -13.07
CA THR A 15 -2.74 11.78 -14.10
C THR A 15 -1.29 11.51 -14.43
N THR A 16 -0.53 10.96 -13.48
CA THR A 16 0.90 10.69 -13.62
C THR A 16 1.14 9.19 -13.59
N SER A 17 1.78 8.64 -14.62
CA SER A 17 2.22 7.25 -14.56
C SER A 17 3.51 7.18 -13.78
N PHE A 18 3.46 6.61 -12.57
CA PHE A 18 4.66 6.18 -11.86
C PHE A 18 4.89 4.72 -12.20
N PRO A 19 6.08 4.31 -12.68
CA PRO A 19 6.38 2.88 -12.82
C PRO A 19 6.58 2.24 -11.44
N SER A 20 6.25 0.95 -11.31
CA SER A 20 6.72 0.17 -10.17
C SER A 20 8.25 0.11 -10.17
N GLY A 21 8.84 0.08 -8.98
CA GLY A 21 10.29 0.05 -8.78
C GLY A 21 10.77 1.05 -7.74
N TRP A 22 12.09 1.19 -7.64
CA TRP A 22 12.73 2.11 -6.73
C TRP A 22 12.73 3.53 -7.28
N HIS A 23 12.32 4.47 -6.43
CA HIS A 23 12.37 5.90 -6.67
C HIS A 23 13.23 6.53 -5.59
N GLU A 24 14.11 7.46 -5.98
CA GLU A 24 15.07 8.08 -5.07
C GLU A 24 15.09 9.60 -5.23
N ARG A 25 15.10 10.32 -4.10
CA ARG A 25 15.31 11.77 -4.05
C ARG A 25 15.90 12.13 -2.71
N ASN A 26 16.87 13.05 -2.69
CA ASN A 26 17.48 13.56 -1.45
C ASN A 26 17.96 12.44 -0.48
N GLY A 27 18.53 11.35 -1.01
CA GLY A 27 19.01 10.21 -0.23
C GLY A 27 17.93 9.29 0.34
N ARG A 28 16.65 9.50 -0.02
CA ARG A 28 15.50 8.72 0.45
C ARG A 28 14.97 7.86 -0.68
N LYS A 29 14.65 6.59 -0.38
CA LYS A 29 14.25 5.60 -1.38
C LYS A 29 12.87 5.05 -1.08
N ALA A 30 11.99 5.11 -2.06
CA ALA A 30 10.66 4.53 -1.99
C ALA A 30 10.54 3.43 -3.05
N LEU A 31 10.30 2.20 -2.59
CA LEU A 31 9.91 1.10 -3.44
C LEU A 31 8.40 1.20 -3.69
N LEU A 32 8.01 1.53 -4.92
CA LEU A 32 6.61 1.56 -5.32
C LEU A 32 6.24 0.25 -5.99
N LEU A 33 5.28 -0.46 -5.42
CA LEU A 33 4.77 -1.72 -5.94
C LEU A 33 3.28 -1.56 -6.20
N GLN A 34 2.93 -1.39 -7.47
CA GLN A 34 1.55 -1.19 -7.88
C GLN A 34 1.16 -2.08 -9.04
N ASN A 35 -0.15 -2.29 -9.21
CA ASN A 35 -0.68 -2.99 -10.36
C ASN A 35 -0.66 -2.06 -11.61
N THR A 36 0.45 -2.03 -12.34
CA THR A 36 0.68 -1.12 -13.49
C THR A 36 0.03 -1.56 -14.81
N LYS A 37 -0.69 -2.69 -14.86
CA LYS A 37 -1.31 -3.15 -16.12
C LYS A 37 -2.60 -2.42 -16.50
N GLY A 38 -3.10 -1.46 -15.71
CA GLY A 38 -4.32 -0.74 -16.06
C GLY A 38 -5.60 -1.59 -16.10
N GLU A 39 -5.50 -2.91 -15.89
CA GLU A 39 -6.62 -3.85 -15.69
C GLU A 39 -7.28 -3.67 -14.30
N GLY A 40 -6.98 -2.57 -13.60
CA GLY A 40 -7.54 -2.20 -12.31
C GLY A 40 -8.70 -1.19 -12.41
N SER A 41 -9.15 -0.83 -13.63
CA SER A 41 -10.51 -0.33 -13.76
C SER A 41 -11.46 -1.51 -13.56
N TRP A 42 -12.37 -1.37 -12.59
CA TRP A 42 -13.44 -2.31 -12.28
C TRP A 42 -14.49 -2.45 -13.41
N GLN A 43 -14.10 -2.23 -14.67
CA GLN A 43 -15.03 -2.16 -15.80
C GLN A 43 -14.85 -3.22 -16.88
N ASP A 44 -13.81 -4.05 -16.89
CA ASP A 44 -13.75 -5.14 -17.87
C ASP A 44 -13.22 -6.45 -17.32
N GLY A 45 -14.13 -7.42 -17.22
CA GLY A 45 -13.83 -8.84 -17.06
C GLY A 45 -13.53 -9.27 -15.63
N GLN A 46 -14.24 -10.31 -15.17
CA GLN A 46 -13.85 -11.06 -13.98
C GLN A 46 -12.41 -11.54 -14.15
N ILE A 47 -11.44 -10.83 -13.58
CA ILE A 47 -10.10 -11.39 -13.38
C ILE A 47 -10.29 -12.60 -12.46
N ASP A 48 -9.90 -13.77 -12.96
CA ASP A 48 -9.90 -15.03 -12.21
C ASP A 48 -9.26 -14.80 -10.83
N ALA A 49 -9.90 -15.33 -9.79
CA ALA A 49 -9.41 -15.23 -8.42
C ALA A 49 -7.97 -15.79 -8.31
N ASP A 50 -7.60 -16.75 -9.14
CA ASP A 50 -6.26 -17.31 -9.21
C ASP A 50 -5.24 -16.32 -9.79
N ARG A 51 -5.59 -15.61 -10.86
CA ARG A 51 -4.73 -14.55 -11.42
C ARG A 51 -4.54 -13.39 -10.45
N ARG A 52 -5.57 -13.07 -9.66
CA ARG A 52 -5.47 -12.08 -8.55
C ARG A 52 -4.54 -12.56 -7.44
N ARG A 53 -4.66 -13.82 -7.02
CA ARG A 53 -3.77 -14.42 -6.03
C ARG A 53 -2.32 -14.41 -6.50
N GLU A 54 -2.08 -14.70 -7.76
CA GLU A 54 -0.73 -14.71 -8.34
C GLU A 54 -0.13 -13.30 -8.41
N GLN A 55 -0.87 -12.29 -8.89
CA GLN A 55 -0.39 -10.89 -8.89
C GLN A 55 -0.04 -10.40 -7.49
N VAL A 56 -0.89 -10.70 -6.52
CA VAL A 56 -0.67 -10.39 -5.11
C VAL A 56 0.60 -11.08 -4.59
N ARG A 57 0.81 -12.34 -4.95
CA ARG A 57 1.99 -13.12 -4.59
C ARG A 57 3.27 -12.53 -5.20
N THR A 58 3.25 -12.15 -6.48
CA THR A 58 4.40 -11.52 -7.15
C THR A 58 4.82 -10.23 -6.45
N LEU A 59 3.87 -9.33 -6.16
CA LEU A 59 4.17 -8.08 -5.44
C LEU A 59 4.74 -8.35 -4.04
N TRP A 60 4.29 -9.41 -3.38
CA TRP A 60 4.83 -9.80 -2.08
C TRP A 60 6.22 -10.40 -2.17
N ASP A 61 6.50 -11.24 -3.16
CA ASP A 61 7.83 -11.83 -3.36
C ASP A 61 8.86 -10.73 -3.68
N GLU A 62 8.47 -9.73 -4.47
CA GLU A 62 9.25 -8.51 -4.70
C GLU A 62 9.49 -7.73 -3.40
N LEU A 63 8.43 -7.48 -2.61
CA LEU A 63 8.57 -6.80 -1.32
C LEU A 63 9.48 -7.59 -0.38
N ARG A 64 9.32 -8.92 -0.30
CA ARG A 64 10.06 -9.80 0.61
C ARG A 64 11.56 -9.77 0.35
N ALA A 65 11.97 -9.72 -0.92
CA ALA A 65 13.37 -9.58 -1.30
C ALA A 65 13.99 -8.27 -0.78
N GLU A 66 13.18 -7.23 -0.62
CA GLU A 66 13.60 -5.89 -0.22
C GLU A 66 13.37 -5.59 1.26
N LEU A 67 12.53 -6.35 1.97
CA LEU A 67 12.17 -6.15 3.39
C LEU A 67 13.34 -5.86 4.33
N PRO A 68 14.52 -6.53 4.23
CA PRO A 68 15.64 -6.23 5.13
C PRO A 68 16.17 -4.80 5.01
N LYS A 69 15.92 -4.13 3.88
CA LYS A 69 16.37 -2.76 3.61
C LYS A 69 15.32 -1.72 4.00
N LEU A 70 14.09 -2.14 4.32
CA LEU A 70 12.95 -1.26 4.55
C LEU A 70 12.77 -0.92 6.03
N ASP A 71 12.64 0.38 6.29
CA ASP A 71 12.27 0.92 7.59
C ASP A 71 10.77 0.75 7.83
N HIS A 72 9.97 0.94 6.78
CA HIS A 72 8.52 1.01 6.86
C HIS A 72 7.80 0.54 5.59
N VAL A 73 6.59 0.02 5.74
CA VAL A 73 5.74 -0.46 4.64
C VAL A 73 4.35 0.19 4.74
N VAL A 74 3.95 0.85 3.68
CA VAL A 74 2.61 1.41 3.49
C VAL A 74 1.79 0.44 2.63
N VAL A 75 0.64 0.00 3.13
CA VAL A 75 -0.21 -0.98 2.46
C VAL A 75 -1.59 -0.38 2.22
N TYR A 76 -1.98 -0.23 0.96
CA TYR A 76 -3.34 0.16 0.61
C TYR A 76 -4.34 -1.00 0.78
N VAL A 77 -5.42 -0.76 1.51
CA VAL A 77 -6.48 -1.73 1.85
C VAL A 77 -7.81 -1.27 1.25
N GLY A 78 -8.05 -1.71 0.01
CA GLY A 78 -9.34 -1.54 -0.67
C GLY A 78 -10.45 -2.41 -0.06
N ALA A 79 -11.70 -2.16 -0.43
CA ALA A 79 -12.83 -3.03 -0.04
C ALA A 79 -12.66 -4.46 -0.59
N ASN A 80 -12.16 -4.55 -1.82
CA ASN A 80 -11.85 -5.82 -2.47
C ASN A 80 -10.35 -6.13 -2.28
N GLY A 81 -10.03 -7.28 -1.70
CA GLY A 81 -8.64 -7.71 -1.45
C GLY A 81 -8.08 -7.31 -0.08
N SER A 82 -8.89 -6.74 0.81
CA SER A 82 -8.51 -6.38 2.19
C SER A 82 -7.90 -7.56 2.96
N GLN A 83 -8.54 -8.73 2.88
CA GLN A 83 -8.06 -9.94 3.56
C GLN A 83 -6.65 -10.34 3.09
N SER A 84 -6.39 -10.32 1.78
CA SER A 84 -5.06 -10.64 1.25
C SER A 84 -4.04 -9.59 1.66
N ALA A 85 -4.35 -8.30 1.53
CA ALA A 85 -3.45 -7.21 1.92
C ALA A 85 -3.04 -7.29 3.41
N ILE A 86 -4.02 -7.56 4.28
CA ILE A 86 -3.82 -7.67 5.73
C ILE A 86 -3.05 -8.94 6.09
N ALA A 87 -3.42 -10.09 5.51
CA ALA A 87 -2.71 -11.35 5.75
C ALA A 87 -1.24 -11.28 5.32
N LEU A 88 -0.94 -10.51 4.27
CA LEU A 88 0.43 -10.28 3.83
C LEU A 88 1.19 -9.40 4.82
N ALA A 89 0.59 -8.27 5.21
CA ALA A 89 1.18 -7.35 6.18
C ALA A 89 1.43 -8.01 7.56
N ALA A 90 0.65 -9.02 7.93
CA ALA A 90 0.79 -9.77 9.18
C ALA A 90 2.12 -10.56 9.32
N GLN A 91 2.90 -10.68 8.24
CA GLN A 91 4.26 -11.21 8.29
C GLN A 91 5.29 -10.19 8.82
N LEU A 92 4.89 -8.94 8.99
CA LEU A 92 5.72 -7.84 9.48
C LEU A 92 5.35 -7.46 10.92
N SER A 93 6.27 -6.78 11.60
CA SER A 93 5.93 -6.13 12.86
C SER A 93 4.89 -5.04 12.63
N PRO A 94 3.82 -4.94 13.44
CA PRO A 94 2.82 -3.87 13.33
C PRO A 94 3.43 -2.47 13.32
N ALA A 95 4.52 -2.25 14.07
CA ALA A 95 5.23 -0.97 14.14
C ALA A 95 5.86 -0.53 12.80
N LYS A 96 6.10 -1.47 11.88
CA LYS A 96 6.65 -1.20 10.54
C LYS A 96 5.56 -0.96 9.48
N VAL A 97 4.28 -0.99 9.85
CA VAL A 97 3.18 -0.98 8.89
C VAL A 97 2.27 0.23 9.07
N THR A 98 1.87 0.83 7.95
CA THR A 98 0.73 1.75 7.88
C THR A 98 -0.30 1.22 6.89
N PHE A 99 -1.50 0.94 7.37
CA PHE A 99 -2.64 0.65 6.52
C PHE A 99 -3.30 1.94 6.07
N VAL A 100 -3.46 2.10 4.76
CA VAL A 100 -4.16 3.22 4.14
C VAL A 100 -5.42 2.68 3.47
N GLY A 101 -6.60 3.21 3.77
CA GLY A 101 -7.82 2.70 3.14
C GLY A 101 -8.99 3.67 3.21
N CYS A 102 -9.95 3.51 2.30
CA CYS A 102 -11.23 4.20 2.38
C CYS A 102 -12.14 3.54 3.43
N ASP A 103 -13.23 4.23 3.75
CA ASP A 103 -14.27 3.80 4.69
C ASP A 103 -15.14 2.62 4.21
N CYS A 104 -15.06 2.25 2.94
CA CYS A 104 -15.82 1.12 2.40
C CYS A 104 -15.41 -0.18 3.11
N GLY A 105 -16.34 -0.79 3.84
CA GLY A 105 -16.09 -2.02 4.62
C GLY A 105 -15.12 -1.81 5.80
N LEU A 106 -15.11 -0.62 6.39
CA LEU A 106 -14.17 -0.25 7.46
C LEU A 106 -14.23 -1.19 8.67
N LEU A 107 -15.44 -1.57 9.11
CA LEU A 107 -15.61 -2.45 10.27
C LEU A 107 -15.01 -3.83 10.01
N GLU A 108 -15.27 -4.39 8.83
CA GLU A 108 -14.74 -5.68 8.40
C GLU A 108 -13.21 -5.63 8.29
N LYS A 109 -12.64 -4.55 7.73
CA LYS A 109 -11.20 -4.34 7.67
C LYS A 109 -10.58 -4.31 9.06
N GLU A 110 -11.17 -3.58 10.01
CA GLU A 110 -10.65 -3.49 11.38
C GLU A 110 -10.69 -4.83 12.11
N VAL A 111 -11.75 -5.62 11.92
CA VAL A 111 -11.84 -6.99 12.44
C VAL A 111 -10.70 -7.84 11.88
N LEU A 112 -10.45 -7.78 10.56
CA LEU A 112 -9.38 -8.53 9.92
C LEU A 112 -7.99 -8.10 10.40
N VAL A 113 -7.73 -6.79 10.53
CA VAL A 113 -6.46 -6.26 11.03
C VAL A 113 -6.18 -6.76 12.45
N ARG A 114 -7.18 -6.71 13.34
CA ARG A 114 -7.04 -7.21 14.71
C ARG A 114 -6.86 -8.71 14.77
N ALA A 115 -7.64 -9.47 14.00
CA ALA A 115 -7.53 -10.93 13.93
C ALA A 115 -6.15 -11.39 13.42
N ALA A 116 -5.51 -10.57 12.59
CA ALA A 116 -4.16 -10.81 12.09
C ALA A 116 -3.04 -10.36 13.06
N GLY A 117 -3.37 -9.92 14.28
CA GLY A 117 -2.38 -9.43 15.24
C GLY A 117 -1.80 -8.05 14.90
N MET A 118 -2.39 -7.33 13.94
CA MET A 118 -1.91 -6.03 13.47
C MET A 118 -2.60 -4.86 14.17
N GLY A 119 -3.08 -5.11 15.40
CA GLY A 119 -3.83 -4.19 16.24
C GLY A 119 -3.14 -2.86 16.51
N ASP A 120 -1.81 -2.83 16.48
CA ASP A 120 -0.99 -1.64 16.78
C ASP A 120 -0.43 -0.94 15.53
N ALA A 121 -0.70 -1.44 14.32
CA ALA A 121 -0.23 -0.82 13.08
C ALA A 121 -0.85 0.57 12.87
N ARG A 122 -0.19 1.52 12.20
CA ARG A 122 -0.83 2.83 11.96
C ARG A 122 -1.98 2.70 10.96
N ARG A 123 -3.07 3.45 11.15
CA ARG A 123 -4.21 3.53 10.21
C ARG A 123 -4.31 4.94 9.65
N LEU A 124 -4.55 5.05 8.35
CA LEU A 124 -4.84 6.31 7.67
C LEU A 124 -6.07 6.14 6.78
N LEU A 125 -7.06 7.00 6.99
CA LEU A 125 -8.22 7.08 6.11
C LEU A 125 -7.83 7.84 4.83
N CYS A 126 -8.29 7.38 3.68
CA CYS A 126 -8.07 8.03 2.38
C CYS A 126 -9.36 8.17 1.58
N GLU A 127 -9.28 8.90 0.47
CA GLU A 127 -10.31 8.92 -0.55
C GLU A 127 -10.49 7.55 -1.24
N CYS A 128 -11.61 7.36 -1.96
CA CYS A 128 -11.86 6.12 -2.68
C CYS A 128 -10.74 5.82 -3.70
N GLY A 129 -10.12 4.65 -3.56
CA GLY A 129 -9.00 4.23 -4.40
C GLY A 129 -7.62 4.60 -3.86
N GLY A 130 -7.53 5.56 -2.93
CA GLY A 130 -6.28 5.95 -2.26
C GLY A 130 -5.23 6.61 -3.15
N HIS A 131 -5.54 6.93 -4.41
CA HIS A 131 -4.62 7.57 -5.37
C HIS A 131 -3.96 8.83 -4.80
N VAL A 132 -4.75 9.86 -4.52
CA VAL A 132 -4.29 11.19 -4.06
C VAL A 132 -3.56 11.07 -2.74
N THR A 133 -4.08 10.28 -1.80
CA THR A 133 -3.42 10.10 -0.50
C THR A 133 -2.05 9.42 -0.67
N LEU A 134 -1.96 8.34 -1.44
CA LEU A 134 -0.71 7.61 -1.64
C LEU A 134 0.31 8.44 -2.44
N GLU A 135 -0.12 9.19 -3.47
CA GLU A 135 0.73 10.13 -4.21
C GLU A 135 1.34 11.18 -3.29
N ARG A 136 0.52 11.78 -2.42
CA ARG A 136 0.98 12.76 -1.43
C ARG A 136 1.98 12.15 -0.45
N MET A 137 1.70 10.96 0.07
CA MET A 137 2.63 10.25 0.97
C MET A 137 3.96 9.94 0.27
N PHE A 138 3.90 9.47 -0.98
CA PHE A 138 5.06 9.14 -1.79
C PHE A 138 5.96 10.37 -2.03
N HIS A 139 5.39 11.48 -2.50
CA HIS A 139 6.15 12.71 -2.73
C HIS A 139 6.72 13.29 -1.44
N ARG A 140 5.90 13.38 -0.39
CA ARG A 140 6.36 13.89 0.91
C ARG A 140 7.51 13.06 1.46
N PHE A 141 7.42 11.74 1.37
CA PHE A 141 8.50 10.88 1.82
C PHE A 141 9.78 11.17 1.03
N LEU A 142 9.72 11.26 -0.29
CA LEU A 142 10.89 11.57 -1.11
C LEU A 142 11.49 12.95 -0.82
N GLU A 143 10.67 13.91 -0.36
CA GLU A 143 11.11 15.27 -0.07
C GLU A 143 11.67 15.43 1.35
N SER A 144 10.93 14.96 2.37
CA SER A 144 11.23 15.18 3.78
C SER A 144 11.54 13.91 4.58
N GLY A 145 11.16 12.72 4.08
CA GLY A 145 11.29 11.45 4.79
C GLY A 145 10.10 11.14 5.71
N GLU A 146 9.05 11.96 5.65
CA GLU A 146 7.83 11.79 6.43
C GLU A 146 6.73 11.16 5.58
N LEU A 147 5.94 10.28 6.20
CA LEU A 147 4.80 9.64 5.55
C LEU A 147 3.51 10.46 5.67
N ILE A 148 3.32 11.23 6.75
CA ILE A 148 2.06 11.93 7.05
C ILE A 148 2.41 13.24 7.79
N SER A 149 1.65 14.32 7.61
CA SER A 149 1.56 15.40 8.63
C SER A 149 0.48 15.06 9.61
N ASP A 150 0.74 15.28 10.88
CA ASP A 150 -0.29 15.35 11.91
C ASP A 150 -1.11 16.64 11.74
N ASP A 151 -1.92 16.73 10.67
CA ASP A 151 -2.97 17.75 10.61
C ASP A 151 -4.16 17.29 9.76
N PRO A 152 -5.35 17.13 10.37
CA PRO A 152 -6.62 17.17 9.66
C PRO A 152 -6.97 18.65 9.42
N SER A 153 -6.75 19.14 8.20
CA SER A 153 -7.42 20.34 7.70
C SER A 153 -8.81 20.00 7.19
#